data_AF-A0A3D3FBJ8-F1
#
_entry.id   AF-A0A3D3FBJ8-F1
#
_cell.length_a   1.000
_cell.length_b   1.000
_cell.length_c   1.000
_cell.angle_alpha   90.00
_cell.angle_beta   90.00
_cell.angle_gamma   90.00
#
_symmetry.space_group_name_H-M   'P 1'
#
loop_
_entity.id
_entity.type
_entity.pdbx_description
1 polymer ?
#
loop_
_entity_poly.entity_id
_entity_poly.type
_entity_poly.pdbx_seq_one_letter_code
_entity_poly.pdbx_strand_id
1 'polypeptide(L)'
;MDIERQKCAPIYTALERFRKQRVVPFDVPGHKRGRGNPELVELLGERCVNIDVNSMKPLDNLCHPVSVIKEAEELAADAFGAAHAFLMVNGTTSSVQAMILSVCKPG
;
A
#
# COMPACT_ATOMS: atom_id res chain seq x y z
N MET A 1 -19.97 -8.51 -6.87
CA MET A 1 -19.37 -7.35 -7.56
C MET A 1 -20.31 -6.17 -7.55
N ASP A 2 -20.06 -5.23 -6.65
CA ASP A 2 -20.71 -3.91 -6.60
C ASP A 2 -19.97 -2.94 -7.55
N ILE A 3 -20.54 -2.71 -8.73
CA ILE A 3 -19.90 -1.93 -9.81
C ILE A 3 -19.59 -0.48 -9.38
N GLU A 4 -20.43 0.14 -8.55
CA GLU A 4 -20.18 1.52 -8.11
C GLU A 4 -19.02 1.57 -7.12
N ARG A 5 -18.92 0.60 -6.20
CA ARG A 5 -17.77 0.49 -5.29
C ARG A 5 -16.46 0.22 -6.03
N GLN A 6 -16.48 -0.49 -7.14
CA GLN A 6 -15.28 -0.78 -7.95
C GLN A 6 -14.68 0.46 -8.65
N LYS A 7 -15.37 1.61 -8.63
CA LYS A 7 -14.81 2.90 -9.10
C LYS A 7 -13.91 3.57 -8.06
N CYS A 8 -13.86 3.05 -6.83
CA CYS A 8 -13.05 3.59 -5.74
C CYS A 8 -11.63 3.01 -5.74
N ALA A 9 -10.64 3.85 -5.45
CA ALA A 9 -9.25 3.46 -5.23
C ALA A 9 -8.80 3.94 -3.84
N PRO A 10 -9.05 3.18 -2.76
CA PRO A 10 -8.84 3.64 -1.38
C PRO A 10 -7.40 4.08 -1.10
N ILE A 11 -6.42 3.23 -1.46
CA ILE A 11 -4.99 3.51 -1.26
C ILE A 11 -4.56 4.78 -2.01
N TYR A 12 -4.93 4.90 -3.28
CA TYR A 12 -4.62 6.08 -4.09
C TYR A 12 -5.22 7.36 -3.48
N THR A 13 -6.49 7.29 -3.09
CA THR A 13 -7.21 8.43 -2.49
C THR A 13 -6.56 8.85 -1.17
N ALA A 14 -6.13 7.88 -0.36
CA ALA A 14 -5.45 8.12 0.91
C ALA A 14 -4.08 8.80 0.70
N LEU A 15 -3.28 8.31 -0.25
CA LEU A 15 -1.98 8.90 -0.61
C LEU A 15 -2.14 10.34 -1.12
N GLU A 16 -3.11 10.60 -2.00
CA GLU A 16 -3.40 11.94 -2.51
C GLU A 16 -3.85 12.90 -1.40
N ARG A 17 -4.73 12.44 -0.50
CA ARG A 17 -5.17 13.21 0.67
C ARG A 17 -3.99 13.53 1.58
N PHE A 18 -3.15 12.53 1.89
CA PHE A 18 -1.98 12.70 2.75
C PHE A 18 -0.95 13.66 2.13
N ARG A 19 -0.71 13.58 0.82
CA ARG A 19 0.16 14.52 0.10
C ARG A 19 -0.34 15.96 0.24
N LYS A 20 -1.65 16.19 0.13
CA LYS A 20 -2.28 17.52 0.25
C LYS A 20 -2.20 18.12 1.66
N GLN A 21 -2.11 17.29 2.71
CA GLN A 21 -1.99 17.77 4.09
C GLN A 21 -0.65 18.44 4.41
N ARG A 22 0.37 18.31 3.54
CA ARG A 22 1.70 18.93 3.72
C ARG A 22 2.35 18.66 5.08
N VAL A 23 2.09 17.47 5.64
CA VAL A 23 2.69 17.02 6.91
C VAL A 23 4.22 17.07 6.82
N VAL A 24 4.89 17.62 7.82
CA VAL A 24 6.36 17.64 7.88
C VAL A 24 6.84 16.26 8.36
N PRO A 25 7.59 15.50 7.53
CA PRO A 25 8.00 14.15 7.90
C PRO A 25 9.21 14.19 8.84
N PHE A 26 9.01 13.75 10.09
CA PHE A 26 10.11 13.42 11.00
C PHE A 26 10.43 11.92 11.00
N ASP A 27 9.54 11.09 10.45
CA ASP A 27 9.70 9.64 10.31
C ASP A 27 10.45 9.25 9.02
N VAL A 28 10.76 7.96 8.85
CA VAL A 28 11.23 7.38 7.58
C VAL A 28 10.20 7.59 6.44
N PRO A 29 10.65 7.60 5.17
CA PRO A 29 12.02 7.45 4.68
C PRO A 29 12.92 8.69 4.82
N GLY A 30 14.24 8.48 4.78
CA GLY A 30 15.26 9.50 5.05
C GLY A 30 15.37 10.62 4.02
N HIS A 31 14.87 10.44 2.79
CA HIS A 31 14.87 11.50 1.77
C HIS A 31 13.89 12.64 2.09
N LYS A 32 13.01 12.48 3.09
CA LYS A 32 12.06 13.50 3.57
C LYS A 32 11.29 14.17 2.43
N ARG A 33 10.68 13.35 1.58
CA ARG A 33 9.98 13.77 0.35
C ARG A 33 10.87 14.52 -0.65
N GLY A 34 12.14 14.13 -0.72
CA GLY A 34 13.11 14.63 -1.69
C GLY A 34 13.97 15.79 -1.19
N ARG A 35 13.61 16.43 -0.08
CA ARG A 35 14.40 17.53 0.51
C ARG A 35 15.80 17.09 0.94
N GLY A 36 15.94 15.84 1.39
CA GLY A 36 17.21 15.25 1.79
C GLY A 36 18.00 14.62 0.65
N ASN A 37 17.43 14.54 -0.57
CA ASN A 37 18.10 13.93 -1.71
C ASN A 37 17.55 14.51 -3.05
N PRO A 38 18.06 15.66 -3.50
CA PRO A 38 17.65 16.27 -4.77
C PRO A 38 17.93 15.41 -6.00
N GLU A 39 19.04 14.65 -6.02
CA GLU A 39 19.41 13.77 -7.13
C GLU A 39 18.38 12.65 -7.33
N LEU A 40 17.84 12.09 -6.24
CA LEU A 40 16.76 11.09 -6.28
C LEU A 40 15.47 11.68 -6.88
N VAL A 41 15.18 12.95 -6.59
CA VAL A 41 14.02 13.67 -7.14
C VAL A 41 14.20 13.91 -8.62
N GLU A 42 15.41 14.29 -9.05
CA GLU A 42 15.74 14.47 -10.46
C GLU A 42 15.57 13.15 -11.25
N LEU A 43 16.02 12.03 -10.66
CA LEU A 43 15.95 10.71 -11.31
C LEU A 43 14.52 10.14 -11.39
N LEU A 44 13.78 10.13 -10.28
CA LEU A 44 12.48 9.44 -10.18
C LEU A 44 11.28 10.38 -10.37
N GLY A 45 11.52 11.69 -10.31
CA GLY A 45 10.49 12.73 -10.37
C GLY A 45 9.86 13.03 -9.02
N GLU A 46 9.46 14.29 -8.85
CA GLU A 46 8.88 14.83 -7.61
C GLU A 46 7.66 14.04 -7.14
N ARG A 47 6.78 13.60 -8.05
CA ARG A 47 5.56 12.87 -7.68
C ARG A 47 5.88 11.52 -7.05
N CYS A 48 6.83 10.76 -7.60
CA CYS A 48 7.22 9.44 -7.10
C CYS A 48 7.81 9.56 -5.70
N VAL A 49 8.77 10.47 -5.51
CA VAL A 49 9.44 10.66 -4.22
C VAL A 49 8.50 11.23 -3.15
N ASN A 50 7.46 11.99 -3.52
CA ASN A 50 6.50 12.54 -2.56
C ASN A 50 5.47 11.51 -2.05
N ILE A 51 5.21 10.45 -2.81
CA ILE A 51 4.27 9.38 -2.42
C ILE A 51 4.97 8.19 -1.78
N ASP A 52 6.31 8.17 -1.74
CA ASP A 52 7.07 7.22 -0.94
C ASP A 52 6.97 7.61 0.55
N VAL A 53 6.14 6.86 1.27
CA VAL A 53 5.74 7.15 2.64
C VAL A 53 5.60 5.85 3.42
N ASN A 54 5.88 5.92 4.73
CA ASN A 54 5.83 4.76 5.61
C ASN A 54 4.39 4.42 6.07
N SER A 55 4.27 3.28 6.77
CA SER A 55 3.07 2.81 7.45
C SER A 55 2.65 3.75 8.59
N MET A 56 1.96 4.83 8.23
CA MET A 56 1.40 5.79 9.16
C MET A 56 -0.08 5.49 9.39
N LYS A 57 -0.63 5.86 10.56
CA LYS A 57 -2.05 5.68 10.89
C LYS A 57 -3.05 6.01 9.76
N PRO A 58 -2.93 7.12 8.99
CA PRO A 58 -3.84 7.42 7.90
C PRO A 58 -3.66 6.57 6.63
N LEU A 59 -2.58 5.80 6.51
CA LEU A 59 -2.20 5.02 5.32
C LEU A 59 -2.16 3.50 5.57
N ASP A 60 -2.45 3.07 6.80
CA ASP A 60 -2.47 1.67 7.23
C ASP A 60 -1.08 1.02 7.38
N ASN A 61 -1.07 -0.23 7.82
CA ASN A 61 0.10 -1.10 7.87
C ASN A 61 -0.16 -2.37 7.07
N LEU A 62 0.68 -2.66 6.08
CA LEU A 62 0.52 -3.82 5.19
C LEU A 62 0.53 -5.16 5.95
N CYS A 63 1.29 -5.28 7.03
CA CYS A 63 1.36 -6.52 7.82
C CYS A 63 0.12 -6.77 8.68
N HIS A 64 -0.68 -5.73 8.93
CA HIS A 64 -1.91 -5.82 9.72
C HIS A 64 -2.91 -4.77 9.23
N PRO A 65 -3.54 -4.99 8.06
CA PRO A 65 -4.40 -4.00 7.45
C PRO A 65 -5.71 -3.88 8.22
N VAL A 66 -6.05 -2.65 8.62
CA VAL A 66 -7.27 -2.35 9.39
C VAL A 66 -8.10 -1.20 8.81
N SER A 67 -7.58 -0.51 7.79
CA SER A 67 -8.19 0.67 7.19
C SER A 67 -8.11 0.65 5.66
N VAL A 68 -7.34 1.55 5.03
CA VAL A 68 -7.37 1.77 3.58
C VAL A 68 -6.81 0.59 2.76
N ILE A 69 -5.88 -0.18 3.32
CA ILE A 69 -5.38 -1.40 2.67
C ILE A 69 -6.44 -2.49 2.76
N LYS A 70 -7.07 -2.65 3.94
CA LYS A 70 -8.15 -3.62 4.15
C LYS A 70 -9.34 -3.35 3.21
N GLU A 71 -9.74 -2.09 3.06
CA GLU A 71 -10.81 -1.73 2.12
C GLU A 71 -10.45 -2.10 0.67
N ALA A 72 -9.20 -1.88 0.27
CA ALA A 72 -8.73 -2.27 -1.06
C ALA A 72 -8.71 -3.80 -1.26
N GLU A 73 -8.33 -4.56 -0.22
CA GLU A 73 -8.39 -6.02 -0.21
C GLU A 73 -9.83 -6.55 -0.33
N GLU A 74 -10.78 -5.96 0.39
CA GLU A 74 -12.21 -6.29 0.30
C GLU A 74 -12.78 -5.99 -1.09
N LEU A 75 -12.40 -4.87 -1.70
CA LEU A 75 -12.78 -4.55 -3.08
C LEU A 75 -12.22 -5.56 -4.09
N ALA A 76 -10.96 -5.97 -3.91
CA ALA A 76 -10.35 -7.01 -4.76
C ALA A 76 -11.08 -8.36 -4.59
N ALA A 77 -11.41 -8.76 -3.36
CA ALA A 77 -12.16 -9.99 -3.10
C ALA A 77 -13.53 -9.99 -3.80
N ASP A 78 -14.28 -8.88 -3.70
CA ASP A 78 -15.59 -8.73 -4.38
C ASP A 78 -15.47 -8.71 -5.91
N ALA A 79 -14.40 -8.13 -6.46
CA ALA A 79 -14.15 -8.10 -7.91
C ALA A 79 -13.85 -9.50 -8.47
N PHE A 80 -13.04 -10.28 -7.76
CA PHE A 80 -12.61 -11.62 -8.19
C PHE A 80 -13.53 -12.75 -7.70
N GLY A 81 -14.56 -12.44 -6.92
CA GLY A 81 -15.48 -13.44 -6.37
C GLY A 81 -14.82 -14.37 -5.34
N ALA A 82 -13.79 -13.89 -4.64
CA ALA A 82 -13.07 -14.63 -3.61
C ALA A 82 -13.65 -14.33 -2.21
N ALA A 83 -13.44 -15.24 -1.26
CA ALA A 83 -13.80 -14.99 0.15
C ALA A 83 -12.90 -13.90 0.77
N HIS A 84 -11.62 -13.90 0.42
CA HIS A 84 -10.62 -12.93 0.86
C HIS A 84 -9.61 -12.69 -0.26
N ALA A 85 -8.99 -11.51 -0.26
CA ALA A 85 -7.84 -11.18 -1.08
C ALA A 85 -6.77 -10.52 -0.19
N PHE A 86 -5.50 -10.70 -0.55
CA PHE A 86 -4.37 -10.12 0.17
C PHE A 86 -3.48 -9.39 -0.84
N LEU A 87 -3.07 -8.15 -0.52
CA LEU A 87 -2.15 -7.39 -1.36
C LEU A 87 -0.70 -7.77 -1.05
N MET A 88 0.01 -8.28 -2.05
CA MET A 88 1.37 -8.81 -1.90
C MET A 88 2.37 -7.97 -2.71
N VAL A 89 3.43 -7.48 -2.06
CA VAL A 89 4.43 -6.58 -2.68
C VAL A 89 5.68 -7.29 -3.22
N ASN A 90 5.88 -8.57 -2.86
CA ASN A 90 7.05 -9.37 -3.25
C ASN A 90 6.72 -10.41 -4.35
N GLY A 91 5.72 -10.11 -5.17
CA GLY A 91 5.29 -10.95 -6.30
C GLY A 91 4.65 -12.29 -5.91
N THR A 92 4.29 -13.07 -6.93
CA THR A 92 3.57 -14.35 -6.76
C THR A 92 4.39 -15.39 -6.02
N THR A 93 5.71 -15.41 -6.18
CA THR A 93 6.60 -16.35 -5.47
C THR A 93 6.43 -16.26 -3.96
N SER A 94 6.53 -15.05 -3.40
CA SER A 94 6.35 -14.85 -1.96
C SER A 94 4.91 -15.17 -1.52
N SER A 95 3.93 -14.93 -2.40
CA SER A 95 2.52 -15.23 -2.15
C SER A 95 2.25 -16.73 -2.05
N VAL A 96 2.80 -17.53 -2.96
CA VAL A 96 2.69 -19.00 -2.93
C VAL A 96 3.41 -19.58 -1.73
N GLN A 97 4.60 -19.05 -1.39
CA GLN A 97 5.32 -19.45 -0.19
C GLN A 97 4.49 -19.18 1.07
N ALA A 98 3.92 -17.97 1.21
CA ALA A 98 3.06 -17.62 2.34
C ALA A 98 1.82 -18.53 2.42
N MET A 99 1.17 -18.79 1.28
CA MET A 99 0.03 -19.69 1.19
C MET A 99 0.38 -21.09 1.72
N ILE A 100 1.44 -21.73 1.20
CA ILE A 100 1.86 -23.07 1.62
C ILE A 100 2.24 -23.08 3.09
N LEU A 101 3.09 -22.14 3.54
CA LEU A 101 3.56 -22.08 4.93
C LEU A 101 2.44 -21.77 5.94
N SER A 102 1.33 -21.16 5.51
CA SER A 102 0.19 -20.88 6.39
C SER A 102 -0.66 -22.10 6.74
N VAL A 103 -0.63 -23.14 5.89
CA VAL A 103 -1.50 -24.34 6.03
C VAL A 103 -0.73 -25.64 6.24
N CYS A 104 0.51 -25.73 5.74
CA CYS A 104 1.33 -26.92 5.85
C CYS A 104 2.18 -26.90 7.14
N LYS A 105 2.43 -28.08 7.71
CA LYS A 105 3.39 -28.30 8.79
C LYS A 105 4.56 -29.16 8.26
N PRO A 106 5.70 -29.19 8.96
CA PRO A 106 6.77 -30.13 8.62
C PRO A 106 6.28 -31.59 8.74
N GLY A 107 6.61 -32.41 7.74
CA GLY A 107 6.23 -33.83 7.65
C GLY A 107 4.87 -34.07 7.03
#